data_AF-A0A942V3R5-F1
#
_entry.id   AF-A0A942V3R5-F1
#
_cell.length_a   1.000
_cell.length_b   1.000
_cell.length_c   1.000
_cell.angle_alpha   90.00
_cell.angle_beta   90.00
_cell.angle_gamma   90.00
#
_symmetry.space_group_name_H-M   'P 1'
#
loop_
_entity.id
_entity.type
_entity.pdbx_description
1 polymer ?
#
loop_
_entity_poly.entity_id
_entity_poly.type
_entity_poly.pdbx_seq_one_letter_code
_entity_poly.pdbx_strand_id
1 'polypeptide(L)' 'METKEKIKEKKSNAISKKKKLVIVESPAKAKTINRYLGADYIVKSSMGHLIDLPKSRLGIDLDNGFEPEYIT' A
#
# COMPACT_ATOMS: atom_id res chain seq x y z
N MET A 1 21.06 37.52 -16.35
CA MET A 1 20.36 36.26 -16.74
C MET A 1 20.78 35.05 -15.88
N GLU A 2 21.71 35.20 -14.93
CA GLU A 2 22.20 34.14 -14.02
C GLU A 2 21.24 33.64 -12.92
N THR A 3 20.10 34.28 -12.70
CA THR A 3 19.22 33.93 -11.56
C THR A 3 18.23 32.82 -11.86
N LYS A 4 18.00 32.45 -13.13
CA LYS A 4 17.04 31.41 -13.50
C LYS A 4 17.62 29.99 -13.54
N GLU A 5 18.93 29.84 -13.74
CA GLU A 5 19.59 28.53 -13.83
C GLU A 5 19.85 27.90 -12.45
N LYS A 6 20.24 28.69 -11.44
CA LYS A 6 20.42 28.23 -10.04
C LYS A 6 19.13 27.70 -9.39
N ILE A 7 17.96 28.17 -9.82
CA ILE A 7 16.66 27.69 -9.31
C ILE A 7 16.29 26.34 -9.93
N LYS A 8 16.74 26.08 -11.17
CA LYS A 8 16.50 24.83 -11.91
C LYS A 8 17.38 23.69 -11.36
N GLU A 9 18.61 24.00 -10.97
CA GLU A 9 19.59 23.05 -10.45
C GLU A 9 19.32 22.60 -8.99
N LYS A 10 18.72 23.47 -8.16
CA LYS A 10 18.23 23.09 -6.81
C LYS A 10 17.02 22.14 -6.85
N LYS A 11 16.24 22.15 -7.94
CA LYS A 11 15.07 21.26 -8.11
C LYS A 11 15.42 19.89 -8.67
N SER A 12 16.54 19.73 -9.36
CA SER A 12 16.93 18.47 -10.02
C SER A 12 17.72 17.51 -9.12
N ASN A 13 18.34 18.00 -8.04
CA ASN A 13 19.12 17.18 -7.09
C ASN A 13 18.32 16.63 -5.90
N ALA A 14 17.00 16.82 -5.87
CA ALA A 14 16.15 16.06 -4.96
C ALA A 14 16.00 14.64 -5.51
N ILE A 15 17.02 13.81 -5.30
CA ILE A 15 16.95 12.35 -5.47
C ILE A 15 15.59 11.93 -4.92
N SER A 16 14.70 11.43 -5.78
CA SER A 16 13.35 11.03 -5.38
C SER A 16 13.49 9.89 -4.40
N LYS A 17 13.59 10.22 -3.11
CA LYS A 17 13.87 9.28 -2.04
C LYS A 17 12.79 8.21 -2.12
N LYS A 18 13.17 6.98 -2.47
CA LYS A 18 12.24 5.89 -2.74
C LYS A 18 11.48 5.60 -1.44
N LYS A 19 10.22 6.02 -1.39
CA LYS A 19 9.38 5.86 -0.20
C LYS A 19 8.97 4.40 -0.03
N LYS A 20 8.95 3.90 1.20
CA LYS A 20 8.54 2.53 1.52
C LYS A 20 7.02 2.44 1.62
N LEU A 21 6.40 1.43 1.02
CA LEU A 21 4.95 1.19 1.10
C LEU A 21 4.63 0.33 2.32
N VAL A 22 3.63 0.75 3.10
CA VAL A 22 3.05 -0.01 4.22
C VAL A 22 1.56 -0.12 3.99
N ILE A 23 1.03 -1.34 4.00
CA ILE A 23 -0.40 -1.61 3.86
C ILE A 23 -0.97 -2.06 5.21
N VAL A 24 -2.13 -1.52 5.57
CA VAL A 24 -2.85 -1.86 6.83
C VAL A 24 -4.32 -2.13 6.56
N GLU A 25 -5.05 -2.78 7.45
CA GLU A 25 -6.42 -3.21 7.14
C GLU A 25 -7.46 -2.08 7.19
N SER A 26 -7.26 -1.06 8.04
CA SER A 26 -8.24 0.03 8.25
C SER A 26 -7.68 1.45 7.98
N PRO A 27 -8.53 2.39 7.51
CA PRO A 27 -8.10 3.77 7.26
C PRO A 27 -7.69 4.50 8.55
N ALA A 28 -8.30 4.15 9.68
CA ALA A 28 -7.95 4.73 10.98
C ALA A 28 -6.51 4.39 11.38
N LYS A 29 -6.08 3.14 11.21
CA LYS A 29 -4.68 2.76 11.46
C LYS A 29 -3.72 3.40 10.48
N ALA A 30 -4.09 3.52 9.21
CA ALA A 30 -3.25 4.22 8.23
C ALA A 30 -2.97 5.66 8.66
N LYS A 31 -4.00 6.40 9.11
CA LYS A 31 -3.86 7.77 9.64
C LYS A 31 -2.94 7.82 10.86
N THR A 32 -3.05 6.86 11.78
CA THR A 32 -2.23 6.82 12.99
C THR A 32 -0.77 6.46 12.71
N ILE A 33 -0.51 5.42 11.92
CA ILE A 33 0.85 4.96 11.59
C ILE A 33 1.59 6.00 10.73
N ASN A 34 0.88 6.71 9.85
CA ASN A 34 1.47 7.78 9.05
C ASN A 34 2.05 8.90 9.92
N ARG A 35 1.44 9.20 11.08
CA ARG A 35 1.99 10.19 12.04
C ARG A 35 3.29 9.72 12.68
N TYR A 36 3.48 8.41 12.84
CA TYR A 36 4.69 7.85 13.46
C TYR A 36 5.85 7.66 12.47
N LEU A 37 5.57 7.20 11.25
CA LEU A 37 6.62 6.85 10.28
C LEU A 37 7.11 8.04 9.44
N GLY A 38 6.28 9.08 9.28
CA GLY A 38 6.65 10.30 8.57
C GLY A 38 6.81 10.15 7.05
N ALA A 39 7.45 11.14 6.43
CA ALA A 39 7.39 11.36 4.98
C ALA A 39 8.13 10.33 4.12
N ASP A 40 8.97 9.48 4.72
CA ASP A 40 9.71 8.41 4.04
C ASP A 40 8.85 7.18 3.74
N TYR A 41 7.63 7.12 4.29
CA TYR A 41 6.69 6.02 4.12
C TYR A 41 5.43 6.47 3.39
N ILE A 42 4.85 5.55 2.62
CA ILE A 42 3.51 5.66 2.06
C ILE A 42 2.66 4.62 2.81
N VAL A 43 1.71 5.09 3.61
CA VAL A 43 0.80 4.20 4.34
C VAL A 43 -0.55 4.18 3.64
N LYS A 44 -1.00 3.00 3.21
CA LYS A 44 -2.30 2.78 2.55
C LYS A 44 -3.09 1.73 3.31
N SER A 45 -4.41 1.76 3.16
CA SER A 45 -5.26 0.76 3.77
C SER A 45 -5.94 -0.12 2.73
N SER A 46 -6.07 -1.42 3.01
CA SER A 46 -6.75 -2.40 2.17
C SER A 46 -8.28 -2.31 2.24
N MET A 47 -8.84 -1.51 3.15
CA MET A 47 -10.29 -1.44 3.43
C MET A 47 -10.90 -2.78 3.86
N GLY A 48 -10.13 -3.62 4.55
CA GLY A 48 -10.55 -4.96 4.97
C GLY A 48 -10.01 -6.06 4.06
N HIS A 49 -10.81 -7.12 3.88
CA HIS A 49 -10.44 -8.29 3.08
C HIS A 49 -10.42 -7.97 1.59
N LEU A 50 -9.36 -8.40 0.90
CA LEU A 50 -9.24 -8.34 -0.56
C LEU A 50 -9.72 -9.63 -1.22
N ILE A 51 -9.66 -10.73 -0.49
CA ILE A 51 -9.92 -12.08 -0.99
C ILE A 51 -10.89 -12.75 -0.01
N ASP A 52 -11.87 -13.47 -0.56
CA ASP A 52 -12.85 -14.24 0.20
C ASP A 52 -13.10 -15.59 -0.48
N LEU A 53 -13.81 -16.49 0.19
CA LEU A 53 -14.34 -17.70 -0.42
C LEU A 53 -15.62 -17.38 -1.23
N PRO A 54 -15.94 -18.17 -2.26
CA PRO A 54 -17.22 -18.11 -2.95
C PRO A 54 -18.41 -18.11 -1.99
N LYS A 55 -19.28 -17.09 -2.09
CA LYS A 55 -20.41 -16.93 -1.15
C LYS A 55 -21.52 -17.97 -1.31
N SER A 56 -21.66 -18.52 -2.52
CA SER A 56 -22.81 -19.36 -2.91
C SER A 56 -22.47 -20.84 -3.05
N ARG A 57 -21.20 -21.24 -2.92
CA ARG A 57 -20.77 -22.64 -2.99
C ARG A 57 -19.74 -22.95 -1.93
N LEU A 58 -19.55 -24.24 -1.65
CA LEU A 58 -18.47 -24.70 -0.79
C LEU A 58 -17.15 -24.44 -1.51
N GLY A 59 -16.47 -23.35 -1.15
CA GLY A 59 -15.19 -22.93 -1.74
C GLY A 59 -13.98 -23.68 -1.18
N ILE A 60 -14.17 -24.91 -0.71
CA ILE A 60 -13.12 -25.73 -0.10
C ILE A 60 -13.25 -27.14 -0.68
N ASP A 61 -12.16 -27.67 -1.20
CA ASP A 61 -12.08 -29.04 -1.70
C ASP A 61 -11.79 -30.02 -0.54
N LEU A 62 -12.80 -30.81 -0.16
CA LEU A 62 -12.70 -31.73 0.98
C LEU A 62 -11.85 -32.98 0.68
N ASP A 63 -11.74 -33.35 -0.60
CA ASP A 63 -11.06 -34.58 -1.01
C ASP A 63 -9.57 -34.32 -1.29
N ASN A 64 -9.23 -33.08 -1.67
CA ASN A 64 -7.86 -32.65 -1.95
C ASN A 64 -7.28 -31.76 -0.84
N GLY A 65 -7.34 -32.20 0.41
CA GLY A 65 -6.59 -31.58 1.50
C GLY A 65 -7.10 -30.21 1.95
N PHE A 66 -8.40 -29.92 1.78
CA PHE A 66 -9.03 -28.65 2.16
C PHE A 66 -8.49 -27.44 1.39
N GLU A 67 -8.12 -27.61 0.12
CA GLU A 67 -7.67 -26.50 -0.71
C GLU A 67 -8.79 -25.45 -0.90
N PRO A 68 -8.53 -24.17 -0.59
CA PRO A 68 -9.52 -23.11 -0.73
C PRO A 68 -9.55 -22.54 -2.15
N GLU A 69 -10.75 -22.29 -2.66
CA GLU A 69 -10.97 -21.45 -3.83
C GLU A 69 -11.16 -19.99 -3.37
N TYR A 70 -10.29 -19.11 -3.86
CA TYR A 70 -10.30 -17.69 -3.52
C TYR A 70 -10.89 -16.84 -4.65
N ILE A 71 -11.75 -15.89 -4.29
CA ILE A 71 -12.31 -14.87 -5.19
C ILE A 71 -11.99 -13.46 -4.70
N THR A 72 -11.93 -12.52 -5.64
CA THR A 72 -11.79 -11.06 -5.42
C THR A 72 -13.06 -10.32 -5.78
#